data_AF-A0A4U9T5L9-F1
#
_entry.id   AF-A0A4U9T5L9-F1
#
_cell.length_a   1.000
_cell.length_b   1.000
_cell.length_c   1.000
_cell.angle_alpha   90.00
_cell.angle_beta   90.00
_cell.angle_gamma   90.00
#
_symmetry.space_group_name_H-M   'P 1'
#
loop_
_entity.id
_entity.type
_entity.pdbx_description
1 polymer ?
#
loop_
_entity_poly.entity_id
_entity_poly.type
_entity_poly.pdbx_seq_one_letter_code
_entity_poly.pdbx_strand_id
1 'polypeptide(L)'
;MPTTGCSTCTRGMEKLAETRMGYQEVTFLSDRVCGICGFTHSVAYTTSVENALGIYVPPRAHAIRSILLEVERLHSHLLNIGLSSHFVGFDTGFMQFFRVREKSMTMAELLTGSRKTYGLNLIGGVRRDILKEQRVKTIKLIHEMRADVTQLVEMLLGTPNIEQRTKGIGLLDRQIARDYSPVGPMIRASGFKRDMRFDHPLCQLRLVAENAVHLRRLRRVFTSDGARTGSAGFAGDDRIRPG
;
A
#
# COMPACT_ATOMS: atom_id res chain seq x y z
N MET A 1 -19.94 -17.17 -22.67
CA MET A 1 -19.41 -15.83 -22.36
C MET A 1 -18.13 -15.65 -23.14
N PRO A 2 -17.94 -14.55 -23.88
CA PRO A 2 -16.67 -14.30 -24.55
C PRO A 2 -15.59 -14.21 -23.48
N THR A 3 -14.58 -15.07 -23.57
CA THR A 3 -13.36 -14.94 -22.77
C THR A 3 -12.81 -13.54 -23.04
N THR A 4 -12.77 -12.68 -22.02
CA THR A 4 -12.12 -11.37 -22.11
C THR A 4 -10.68 -11.58 -22.57
N GLY A 5 -10.43 -11.34 -23.87
CA GLY A 5 -9.13 -11.58 -24.50
C GLY A 5 -8.07 -10.66 -23.91
N CYS A 6 -7.36 -11.15 -22.90
CA CYS A 6 -6.25 -10.46 -22.23
C CYS A 6 -4.93 -10.58 -23.03
N SER A 7 -4.99 -10.81 -24.33
CA SER A 7 -3.80 -11.04 -25.17
C SER A 7 -3.27 -9.79 -25.87
N THR A 8 -3.99 -8.66 -25.84
CA THR A 8 -3.64 -7.47 -26.65
C THR A 8 -2.39 -6.72 -26.18
N CYS A 9 -1.93 -6.94 -24.95
CA CYS A 9 -0.78 -6.25 -24.37
C CYS A 9 0.36 -7.19 -23.93
N THR A 10 0.43 -8.43 -24.44
CA THR A 10 1.53 -9.35 -24.14
C THR A 10 2.79 -8.94 -24.89
N ARG A 11 3.78 -8.41 -24.16
CA ARG A 11 5.04 -7.90 -24.73
C ARG A 11 6.18 -8.93 -24.75
N GLY A 12 5.92 -10.19 -24.38
CA GLY A 12 6.95 -11.25 -24.34
C GLY A 12 8.12 -10.95 -23.40
N MET A 13 7.88 -10.22 -22.30
CA MET A 13 8.93 -9.74 -21.39
C MET A 13 9.74 -10.88 -20.77
N GLU A 14 9.11 -12.03 -20.51
CA GLU A 14 9.77 -13.23 -19.98
C GLU A 14 10.82 -13.78 -20.96
N LYS A 15 10.48 -13.89 -22.25
CA LYS A 15 11.41 -14.37 -23.28
C LYS A 15 12.57 -13.41 -23.51
N LEU A 16 12.33 -12.11 -23.37
CA LEU A 16 13.36 -11.09 -23.47
C LEU A 16 14.35 -11.20 -22.30
N ALA A 17 13.84 -11.47 -21.09
CA ALA A 17 14.68 -11.67 -19.91
C ALA A 17 15.59 -12.90 -20.04
N GLU A 18 15.13 -13.99 -20.66
CA GLU A 18 15.94 -15.19 -20.89
C GLU A 18 17.06 -15.01 -21.92
N THR A 19 16.81 -14.24 -22.98
CA THR A 19 17.65 -14.29 -24.19
C THR A 19 18.68 -13.18 -24.30
N ARG A 20 18.40 -11.99 -23.76
CA ARG A 20 19.18 -10.78 -24.08
C ARG A 20 19.67 -9.98 -22.88
N MET A 21 19.17 -10.23 -21.66
CA MET A 21 19.43 -9.37 -20.51
C MET A 21 20.22 -10.06 -19.42
N GLY A 22 21.18 -9.33 -18.84
CA GLY A 22 21.84 -9.75 -17.60
C GLY A 22 20.92 -9.63 -16.38
N TYR A 23 21.23 -10.32 -15.28
CA TYR A 23 20.40 -10.31 -14.07
C TYR A 23 20.11 -8.90 -13.51
N GLN A 24 21.05 -7.97 -13.65
CA GLN A 24 20.88 -6.56 -13.24
C GLN A 24 20.02 -5.76 -14.23
N GLU A 25 19.97 -6.14 -15.50
CA GLU A 25 19.16 -5.47 -16.52
C GLU A 25 17.67 -5.84 -16.39
N VAL A 26 17.40 -7.08 -15.96
CA VAL A 26 16.05 -7.56 -15.68
C VAL A 26 15.37 -6.75 -14.58
N THR A 27 16.11 -6.16 -13.63
CA THR A 27 15.52 -5.28 -12.61
C THR A 27 14.86 -4.05 -13.26
N PHE A 28 15.48 -3.45 -14.29
CA PHE A 28 14.91 -2.33 -15.03
C PHE A 28 13.74 -2.73 -15.94
N LEU A 29 13.75 -3.97 -16.43
CA LEU A 29 12.62 -4.53 -17.18
C LEU A 29 11.41 -4.74 -16.25
N SER A 30 11.64 -5.22 -15.03
CA SER A 30 10.59 -5.51 -14.04
C SER A 30 9.83 -4.25 -13.59
N ASP A 31 10.50 -3.09 -13.53
CA ASP A 31 9.88 -1.78 -13.27
C ASP A 31 8.79 -1.43 -14.31
N ARG A 32 8.82 -2.03 -15.50
CA ARG A 32 7.90 -1.72 -16.62
C ARG A 32 6.75 -2.71 -16.77
N VAL A 33 6.68 -3.73 -15.90
CA VAL A 33 5.59 -4.71 -15.90
C VAL A 33 4.27 -4.02 -15.55
N CYS A 34 4.28 -3.23 -14.48
CA CYS A 34 3.15 -2.42 -14.03
C CYS A 34 3.45 -0.93 -14.22
N GLY A 35 2.62 -0.19 -14.97
CA GLY A 35 2.83 1.24 -15.21
C GLY A 35 2.59 2.17 -14.01
N ILE A 36 2.32 1.59 -12.83
CA ILE A 36 1.95 2.28 -11.58
C ILE A 36 2.80 1.78 -10.40
N CYS A 37 3.08 0.48 -10.36
CA CYS A 37 3.66 -0.24 -9.24
C CYS A 37 5.02 -0.91 -9.56
N GLY A 38 5.81 -0.24 -10.41
CA GLY A 38 7.08 -0.74 -10.91
C GLY A 38 8.09 -1.09 -9.81
N PHE A 39 8.25 -0.26 -8.78
CA PHE A 39 9.24 -0.48 -7.74
C PHE A 39 8.97 -1.76 -6.96
N THR A 40 7.70 -2.08 -6.71
CA THR A 40 7.28 -3.31 -6.05
C THR A 40 7.69 -4.55 -6.84
N HIS A 41 7.58 -4.53 -8.17
CA HIS A 41 8.05 -5.63 -9.02
C HIS A 41 9.56 -5.77 -9.01
N SER A 42 10.28 -4.65 -9.07
CA SER A 42 11.74 -4.65 -8.99
C SER A 42 12.25 -5.15 -7.65
N VAL A 43 11.62 -4.76 -6.53
CA VAL A 43 11.97 -5.30 -5.20
C VAL A 43 11.63 -6.77 -5.10
N ALA A 44 10.49 -7.23 -5.63
CA ALA A 44 10.14 -8.66 -5.62
C ALA A 44 11.19 -9.50 -6.36
N TYR A 45 11.63 -9.02 -7.53
CA TYR A 45 12.67 -9.68 -8.33
C TYR A 45 14.05 -9.62 -7.66
N THR A 46 14.50 -8.47 -7.15
CA THR A 46 15.81 -8.41 -6.49
C THR A 46 15.84 -9.26 -5.22
N THR A 47 14.75 -9.27 -4.44
CA THR A 47 14.68 -10.06 -3.21
C THR A 47 14.68 -11.56 -3.50
N SER A 48 14.01 -12.02 -4.57
CA SER A 48 14.04 -13.44 -4.94
C SER A 48 15.44 -13.89 -5.38
N VAL A 49 16.15 -13.06 -6.15
CA VAL A 49 17.53 -13.34 -6.58
C VAL A 49 18.50 -13.27 -5.40
N GLU A 50 18.37 -12.28 -4.52
CA GLU A 50 19.19 -12.14 -3.30
C GLU A 50 19.02 -13.35 -2.37
N ASN A 51 17.79 -13.83 -2.19
CA ASN A 51 17.49 -15.02 -1.39
C ASN A 51 18.05 -16.30 -2.02
N ALA A 52 17.97 -16.43 -3.36
CA ALA A 52 18.51 -17.59 -4.06
C ALA A 52 20.04 -17.67 -4.00
N LEU A 53 20.72 -16.52 -4.02
CA LEU A 53 22.18 -16.41 -3.94
C LEU A 53 22.71 -16.31 -2.50
N GLY A 54 21.84 -16.17 -1.50
CA GLY A 54 22.24 -15.99 -0.10
C GLY A 54 22.98 -14.68 0.17
N ILE A 55 22.73 -13.63 -0.63
CA ILE A 55 23.42 -12.34 -0.50
C ILE A 55 22.82 -11.54 0.65
N TYR A 56 23.66 -11.08 1.57
CA TYR A 56 23.24 -10.18 2.64
C TYR A 56 23.22 -8.72 2.16
N VAL A 57 22.04 -8.09 2.21
CA VAL A 57 21.85 -6.69 1.83
C VAL A 57 22.03 -5.77 3.04
N PRO A 58 22.69 -4.61 2.90
CA PRO A 58 22.88 -3.70 4.02
C PRO A 58 21.54 -3.16 4.56
N PRO A 59 21.40 -2.96 5.90
CA PRO A 59 20.15 -2.53 6.52
C PRO A 59 19.68 -1.15 6.01
N ARG A 60 20.62 -0.28 5.66
CA ARG A 60 20.31 1.03 5.04
C ARG A 60 19.60 0.88 3.70
N ALA A 61 20.01 -0.08 2.86
CA ALA A 61 19.36 -0.35 1.58
C ALA A 61 17.92 -0.86 1.80
N HIS A 62 17.70 -1.74 2.78
CA HIS A 62 16.34 -2.19 3.14
C HIS A 62 15.45 -1.05 3.62
N ALA A 63 15.98 -0.10 4.39
CA ALA A 63 15.22 1.08 4.84
C ALA A 63 14.79 1.96 3.66
N ILE A 64 15.70 2.23 2.72
CA ILE A 64 15.42 3.02 1.52
C ILE A 64 14.37 2.33 0.64
N ARG A 65 14.52 1.01 0.39
CA ARG A 65 13.52 0.21 -0.34
C ARG A 65 12.15 0.29 0.34
N SER A 66 12.09 0.17 1.66
CA SER A 66 10.83 0.24 2.41
C SER A 66 10.14 1.60 2.29
N ILE A 67 10.90 2.70 2.36
CA ILE A 67 10.35 4.06 2.19
C ILE A 67 9.75 4.23 0.78
N LEU A 68 10.47 3.79 -0.25
CA LEU A 68 10.02 3.91 -1.64
C LEU A 68 8.79 3.05 -1.92
N LEU A 69 8.72 1.83 -1.37
CA LEU A 69 7.54 0.98 -1.46
C LEU A 69 6.30 1.63 -0.84
N GLU A 70 6.44 2.34 0.28
CA GLU A 70 5.32 3.04 0.90
C GLU A 70 4.92 4.31 0.14
N VAL A 71 5.86 5.01 -0.50
CA VAL A 71 5.55 6.11 -1.43
C VAL A 71 4.76 5.60 -2.63
N GLU A 72 5.17 4.48 -3.23
CA GLU A 72 4.47 3.85 -4.34
C GLU A 72 3.08 3.32 -3.92
N ARG A 73 2.95 2.81 -2.69
CA ARG A 73 1.65 2.42 -2.13
C ARG A 73 0.69 3.61 -2.03
N LEU A 74 1.16 4.76 -1.53
CA LEU A 74 0.35 5.98 -1.48
C LEU A 74 -0.12 6.38 -2.89
N HIS A 75 0.79 6.33 -3.86
CA HIS A 75 0.50 6.62 -5.25
C HIS A 75 -0.60 5.71 -5.83
N SER A 76 -0.48 4.40 -5.61
CA SER A 76 -1.44 3.40 -6.08
C SER A 76 -2.82 3.57 -5.43
N HIS A 77 -2.87 3.82 -4.12
CA HIS A 77 -4.14 4.01 -3.42
C HIS A 77 -4.86 5.30 -3.82
N LEU A 78 -4.14 6.41 -4.03
CA LEU A 78 -4.74 7.66 -4.51
C LEU A 78 -5.35 7.51 -5.90
N LEU A 79 -4.67 6.77 -6.79
CA LEU A 79 -5.20 6.46 -8.10
C LEU A 79 -6.47 5.61 -7.99
N ASN A 80 -6.47 4.59 -7.13
CA ASN A 80 -7.63 3.71 -6.96
C ASN A 80 -8.85 4.45 -6.39
N ILE A 81 -8.65 5.34 -5.40
CA ILE A 81 -9.72 6.17 -4.84
C ILE A 81 -10.26 7.14 -5.91
N GLY A 82 -9.37 7.81 -6.64
CA GLY A 82 -9.78 8.71 -7.73
C GLY A 82 -10.62 7.99 -8.78
N LEU A 83 -10.15 6.83 -9.27
CA LEU A 83 -10.88 6.04 -10.25
C LEU A 83 -12.24 5.54 -9.71
N SER A 84 -12.28 5.14 -8.43
CA SER A 84 -13.53 4.77 -7.78
C SER A 84 -14.53 5.93 -7.74
N SER A 85 -14.08 7.15 -7.45
CA SER A 85 -14.93 8.36 -7.49
C SER A 85 -15.47 8.64 -8.89
N HIS A 86 -14.66 8.43 -9.93
CA HIS A 86 -15.09 8.59 -11.32
C HIS A 86 -16.19 7.60 -11.70
N PHE A 87 -16.06 6.32 -11.32
CA PHE A 87 -17.11 5.31 -11.58
C PHE A 87 -18.43 5.58 -10.83
N VAL A 88 -18.35 6.26 -9.68
CA VAL A 88 -19.55 6.72 -8.95
C VAL A 88 -20.20 7.93 -9.63
N GLY A 89 -19.53 8.56 -10.60
CA GLY A 89 -20.01 9.74 -11.32
C GLY A 89 -19.61 11.07 -10.67
N PHE A 90 -18.58 11.07 -9.82
CA PHE A 90 -18.07 12.27 -9.16
C PHE A 90 -16.73 12.70 -9.78
N ASP A 91 -16.82 13.35 -10.93
CA ASP A 91 -15.65 13.76 -11.74
C ASP A 91 -14.81 14.86 -11.10
N THR A 92 -15.44 15.75 -10.34
CA THR A 92 -14.73 16.80 -9.61
C THR A 92 -13.81 16.22 -8.55
N GLY A 93 -14.24 15.17 -7.84
CA GLY A 93 -13.39 14.44 -6.89
C GLY A 93 -12.21 13.76 -7.58
N PHE A 94 -12.44 13.13 -8.75
CA PHE A 94 -11.37 12.54 -9.55
C PHE A 94 -10.27 13.56 -9.85
N MET A 95 -10.62 14.77 -10.30
CA MET A 95 -9.64 15.84 -10.55
C MET A 95 -8.86 16.24 -9.30
N GLN A 96 -9.53 16.31 -8.14
CA GLN A 96 -8.86 16.65 -6.87
C GLN A 96 -7.89 15.56 -6.40
N PHE A 97 -8.24 14.27 -6.55
CA PHE A 97 -7.32 13.17 -6.23
C PHE A 97 -6.10 13.17 -7.15
N PHE A 98 -6.27 13.53 -8.43
CA PHE A 98 -5.15 13.68 -9.35
C PHE A 98 -4.23 14.86 -9.00
N ARG A 99 -4.80 15.98 -8.51
CA ARG A 99 -4.02 17.10 -7.97
C ARG A 99 -3.13 16.67 -6.80
N VAL A 100 -3.69 15.91 -5.85
CA VAL A 100 -2.93 15.39 -4.70
C VAL A 100 -1.91 14.32 -5.12
N ARG A 101 -2.26 13.50 -6.13
CA ARG A 101 -1.37 12.49 -6.71
C ARG A 101 -0.13 13.13 -7.35
N GLU A 102 -0.22 14.34 -7.90
CA GLU A 102 0.96 15.06 -8.42
C GLU A 102 2.00 15.30 -7.32
N LYS A 103 1.58 15.70 -6.10
CA LYS A 103 2.49 15.87 -4.95
C LYS A 103 3.24 14.57 -4.62
N SER A 104 2.57 13.42 -4.74
CA SER A 104 3.19 12.11 -4.57
C SER A 104 4.24 11.82 -5.64
N MET A 105 4.01 12.24 -6.88
CA MET A 105 4.98 12.08 -7.98
C MET A 105 6.16 13.04 -7.83
N THR A 106 5.94 14.27 -7.35
CA THR A 106 7.02 15.21 -7.01
C THR A 106 7.93 14.64 -5.92
N MET A 107 7.34 13.98 -4.90
CA MET A 107 8.11 13.28 -3.87
C MET A 107 8.95 12.14 -4.46
N ALA A 108 8.39 11.36 -5.38
CA ALA A 108 9.11 10.27 -6.02
C ALA A 108 10.25 10.77 -6.94
N GLU A 109 10.00 11.87 -7.66
CA GLU A 109 11.00 12.58 -8.47
C GLU A 109 12.14 13.13 -7.62
N LEU A 110 11.83 13.69 -6.45
CA LEU A 110 12.83 14.21 -5.52
C LEU A 110 13.74 13.10 -4.95
N LEU A 111 13.21 11.90 -4.72
CA LEU A 111 13.97 10.77 -4.16
C LEU A 111 14.78 10.00 -5.21
N THR A 112 14.28 9.88 -6.43
CA THR A 112 14.85 8.97 -7.45
C THR A 112 15.37 9.70 -8.68
N GLY A 113 14.91 10.93 -8.92
CA GLY A 113 15.13 11.69 -10.16
C GLY A 113 14.15 11.32 -11.28
N SER A 114 13.17 10.47 -11.03
CA SER A 114 12.19 10.05 -12.04
C SER A 114 10.79 9.91 -11.44
N ARG A 115 9.76 10.16 -12.25
CA ARG A 115 8.37 10.16 -11.76
C ARG A 115 7.78 8.76 -11.55
N LYS A 116 8.18 7.78 -12.38
CA LYS A 116 7.59 6.42 -12.37
C LYS A 116 8.62 5.29 -12.49
N THR A 117 9.59 5.42 -13.39
CA THR A 117 10.65 4.42 -13.56
C THR A 117 11.83 4.78 -12.68
N TYR A 118 11.93 4.15 -11.51
CA TYR A 118 12.86 4.56 -10.47
C TYR A 118 14.29 4.10 -10.73
N GLY A 119 14.49 2.92 -11.33
CA GLY A 119 15.81 2.43 -11.72
C GLY A 119 16.85 2.47 -10.59
N LEU A 120 16.37 2.37 -9.35
CA LEU A 120 17.16 2.60 -8.14
C LEU A 120 17.66 1.28 -7.55
N ASN A 121 16.96 0.20 -7.84
CA ASN A 121 17.17 -1.10 -7.23
C ASN A 121 18.21 -1.89 -8.03
N LEU A 122 19.18 -2.44 -7.31
CA LEU A 122 20.20 -3.34 -7.84
C LEU A 122 20.21 -4.60 -6.99
N ILE A 123 20.63 -5.72 -7.57
CA ILE A 123 20.87 -6.94 -6.79
C ILE A 123 22.03 -6.65 -5.83
N GLY A 124 21.81 -6.80 -4.53
CA GLY A 124 22.78 -6.52 -3.47
C GLY A 124 22.63 -5.13 -2.82
N GLY A 125 21.72 -4.26 -3.29
CA GLY A 125 21.51 -2.97 -2.65
C GLY A 125 20.72 -1.94 -3.45
N VAL A 126 21.11 -0.68 -3.30
CA VAL A 126 20.44 0.48 -3.90
C VAL A 126 21.50 1.39 -4.53
N ARG A 127 21.19 1.96 -5.70
CA ARG A 127 22.12 2.79 -6.47
C ARG A 127 22.36 4.18 -5.88
N ARG A 128 21.34 4.78 -5.25
CA ARG A 128 21.39 6.14 -4.70
C ARG A 128 20.90 6.17 -3.26
N ASP A 129 21.58 6.96 -2.45
CA ASP A 129 21.21 7.22 -1.06
C ASP A 129 20.34 8.48 -0.93
N ILE A 130 19.61 8.60 0.18
CA ILE A 130 18.72 9.73 0.45
C ILE A 130 19.49 10.82 1.21
N LEU A 131 19.55 12.03 0.64
CA LEU A 131 20.19 13.19 1.27
C LEU A 131 19.31 13.77 2.39
N LYS A 132 19.95 14.44 3.37
CA LYS A 132 19.25 15.06 4.51
C LYS A 132 18.21 16.10 4.06
N GLU A 133 18.53 16.91 3.06
CA GLU A 133 17.63 17.92 2.53
C GLU A 133 16.39 17.31 1.86
N GLN A 134 16.59 16.22 1.11
CA GLN A 134 15.51 15.48 0.47
C GLN A 134 14.55 14.95 1.52
N ARG A 135 15.07 14.34 2.59
CA ARG A 135 14.26 13.84 3.71
C ARG A 135 13.36 14.92 4.32
N VAL A 136 13.88 16.12 4.58
CA VAL A 136 13.09 17.21 5.18
C VAL A 136 11.96 17.64 4.25
N LYS A 137 12.23 17.75 2.94
CA LYS A 137 11.22 18.09 1.93
C LYS A 137 10.15 16.99 1.82
N THR A 138 10.56 15.72 1.82
CA THR A 138 9.64 14.57 1.80
C THR A 138 8.68 14.57 3.00
N ILE A 139 9.17 14.85 4.20
CA ILE A 139 8.33 14.90 5.41
C ILE A 139 7.28 16.02 5.30
N LYS A 140 7.67 17.21 4.84
CA LYS A 140 6.73 18.34 4.63
C LYS A 140 5.62 17.96 3.65
N LEU A 141 5.99 17.38 2.50
CA LEU A 141 5.03 16.93 1.48
C LEU A 141 4.06 15.87 2.03
N ILE A 142 4.54 14.94 2.86
CA ILE A 142 3.67 13.93 3.49
C ILE A 142 2.63 14.58 4.40
N HIS A 143 3.00 15.60 5.17
CA HIS A 143 2.05 16.31 6.04
C HIS A 143 0.98 17.05 5.24
N GLU A 144 1.38 17.76 4.19
CA GLU A 144 0.45 18.46 3.29
C GLU A 144 -0.50 17.48 2.60
N MET A 145 0.05 16.40 2.02
CA MET A 145 -0.74 15.35 1.38
C MET A 145 -1.73 14.73 2.36
N ARG A 146 -1.32 14.48 3.60
CA ARG A 146 -2.22 13.90 4.61
C ARG A 146 -3.41 14.81 4.91
N ALA A 147 -3.18 16.12 5.03
CA ALA A 147 -4.26 17.09 5.24
C ALA A 147 -5.24 17.09 4.06
N ASP A 148 -4.71 17.19 2.84
CA ASP A 148 -5.51 17.21 1.60
C ASP A 148 -6.33 15.92 1.45
N VAL A 149 -5.71 14.75 1.64
CA VAL A 149 -6.40 13.45 1.50
C VAL A 149 -7.49 13.31 2.55
N THR A 150 -7.25 13.74 3.79
CA THR A 150 -8.25 13.61 4.87
C THR A 150 -9.49 14.44 4.54
N GLN A 151 -9.31 15.69 4.11
CA GLN A 151 -10.41 16.56 3.70
C GLN A 151 -11.18 15.98 2.50
N LEU A 152 -10.48 15.49 1.48
CA LEU A 152 -11.12 14.90 0.30
C LEU A 152 -11.88 13.62 0.63
N VAL A 153 -11.34 12.77 1.51
CA VAL A 153 -12.02 11.54 1.94
C VAL A 153 -13.28 11.86 2.76
N GLU A 154 -13.23 12.86 3.63
CA GLU A 154 -14.40 13.33 4.39
C GLU A 154 -15.50 13.83 3.45
N MET A 155 -15.15 14.63 2.42
CA MET A 155 -16.11 15.09 1.41
C MET A 155 -16.72 13.93 0.61
N LEU A 156 -15.91 12.94 0.23
CA LEU A 156 -16.41 11.74 -0.45
C LEU A 156 -17.39 10.96 0.43
N LEU A 157 -17.02 10.68 1.68
CA LEU A 157 -17.86 9.89 2.58
C LEU A 157 -19.14 10.64 3.00
N GLY A 158 -19.12 11.97 3.01
CA GLY A 158 -20.30 12.79 3.25
C GLY A 158 -21.31 12.80 2.09
N THR A 159 -20.96 12.28 0.91
CA THR A 159 -21.84 12.30 -0.27
C THR A 159 -22.70 11.03 -0.32
N PRO A 160 -24.05 11.13 -0.28
CA PRO A 160 -24.94 9.96 -0.20
C PRO A 160 -24.87 9.06 -1.45
N ASN A 161 -24.49 9.61 -2.62
CA ASN A 161 -24.34 8.86 -3.86
C ASN A 161 -23.29 7.74 -3.74
N ILE A 162 -22.23 7.94 -2.95
CA ILE A 162 -21.18 6.94 -2.76
C ILE A 162 -21.69 5.77 -1.92
N GLU A 163 -22.42 6.05 -0.83
CA GLU A 163 -22.97 4.99 0.01
C GLU A 163 -23.97 4.12 -0.77
N GLN A 164 -24.90 4.76 -1.51
CA GLN A 164 -25.91 4.05 -2.29
C GLN A 164 -25.31 3.12 -3.36
N ARG A 165 -24.17 3.49 -3.96
CA ARG A 165 -23.52 2.71 -5.03
C ARG A 165 -22.47 1.71 -4.56
N THR A 166 -22.04 1.75 -3.30
CA THR A 166 -20.98 0.86 -2.79
C THR A 166 -21.50 -0.17 -1.80
N LYS A 167 -22.57 0.14 -1.09
CA LYS A 167 -23.12 -0.74 -0.06
C LYS A 167 -23.86 -1.92 -0.68
N GLY A 168 -23.48 -3.13 -0.31
CA GLY A 168 -24.16 -4.37 -0.73
C GLY A 168 -23.77 -4.89 -2.11
N ILE A 169 -22.77 -4.30 -2.77
CA ILE A 169 -22.30 -4.74 -4.10
C ILE A 169 -20.97 -5.49 -3.96
N GLY A 170 -20.80 -6.57 -4.73
CA GLY A 170 -19.52 -7.29 -4.81
C GLY A 170 -19.14 -8.04 -3.53
N LEU A 171 -20.13 -8.59 -2.82
CA LEU A 171 -19.91 -9.41 -1.63
C LEU A 171 -19.15 -10.69 -2.02
N LEU A 172 -17.90 -10.78 -1.58
CA LEU A 172 -17.06 -11.94 -1.80
C LEU A 172 -17.13 -12.85 -0.57
N ASP A 173 -17.82 -13.97 -0.72
CA ASP A 173 -17.92 -14.99 0.32
C ASP A 173 -16.54 -15.55 0.69
N ARG A 174 -16.41 -15.96 1.95
CA ARG A 174 -15.15 -16.38 2.56
C ARG A 174 -14.61 -17.67 1.93
N GLN A 175 -15.47 -18.59 1.51
CA GLN A 175 -15.05 -19.84 0.87
C GLN A 175 -14.53 -19.57 -0.53
N ILE A 176 -15.29 -18.83 -1.32
CA ILE A 176 -14.91 -18.40 -2.68
C ILE A 176 -13.59 -17.60 -2.65
N ALA A 177 -13.43 -16.70 -1.68
CA ALA A 177 -12.17 -15.98 -1.50
C ALA A 177 -10.97 -16.91 -1.24
N ARG A 178 -11.17 -18.06 -0.60
CA ARG A 178 -10.10 -19.03 -0.38
C ARG A 178 -9.76 -19.78 -1.66
N ASP A 179 -10.77 -20.20 -2.41
CA ASP A 179 -10.60 -21.01 -3.62
C ASP A 179 -9.94 -20.21 -4.74
N TYR A 180 -10.38 -18.98 -4.98
CA TYR A 180 -9.78 -18.09 -5.98
C TYR A 180 -8.52 -17.36 -5.51
N SER A 181 -8.24 -17.37 -4.20
CA SER A 181 -7.05 -16.77 -3.58
C SER A 181 -6.70 -15.34 -4.08
N PRO A 182 -7.66 -14.38 -4.11
CA PRO A 182 -7.33 -13.01 -4.44
C PRO A 182 -6.41 -12.42 -3.35
N VAL A 183 -5.57 -11.46 -3.71
CA VAL A 183 -4.53 -10.92 -2.82
C VAL A 183 -4.80 -9.46 -2.47
N GLY A 184 -4.30 -9.00 -1.33
CA GLY A 184 -4.29 -7.58 -0.97
C GLY A 184 -5.61 -7.09 -0.34
N PRO A 185 -6.27 -6.04 -0.86
CA PRO A 185 -7.46 -5.47 -0.22
C PRO A 185 -8.68 -6.39 -0.28
N MET A 186 -8.84 -7.20 -1.34
CA MET A 186 -9.99 -8.09 -1.52
C MET A 186 -10.09 -9.15 -0.42
N ILE A 187 -8.99 -9.84 -0.13
CA ILE A 187 -8.97 -10.88 0.91
C ILE A 187 -9.16 -10.32 2.33
N ARG A 188 -8.68 -9.08 2.55
CA ARG A 188 -8.91 -8.35 3.80
C ARG A 188 -10.37 -7.92 3.97
N ALA A 189 -11.04 -7.56 2.87
CA ALA A 189 -12.47 -7.23 2.88
C ALA A 189 -13.35 -8.45 3.22
N SER A 190 -12.99 -9.65 2.74
CA SER A 190 -13.66 -10.91 3.07
C SER A 190 -13.38 -11.45 4.49
N GLY A 191 -12.70 -10.68 5.35
CA GLY A 191 -12.50 -11.02 6.77
C GLY A 191 -11.23 -11.83 7.08
N PHE A 192 -10.36 -12.09 6.10
CA PHE A 192 -9.07 -12.72 6.37
C PHE A 192 -8.01 -11.67 6.77
N LYS A 193 -7.37 -11.86 7.92
CA LYS A 193 -6.28 -11.00 8.40
C LYS A 193 -4.93 -11.39 7.78
N ARG A 194 -4.85 -11.42 6.45
CA ARG A 194 -3.62 -11.78 5.71
C ARG A 194 -2.99 -10.53 5.08
N ASP A 195 -1.71 -10.30 5.36
CA ASP A 195 -0.94 -9.21 4.75
C ASP A 195 0.53 -9.63 4.72
N MET A 196 1.06 -9.75 3.50
CA MET A 196 2.41 -10.25 3.25
C MET A 196 3.47 -9.45 4.02
N ARG A 197 3.23 -8.19 4.40
CA ARG A 197 4.18 -7.40 5.17
C ARG A 197 4.37 -7.88 6.61
N PHE A 198 3.33 -8.44 7.20
CA PHE A 198 3.37 -8.99 8.55
C PHE A 198 3.75 -10.47 8.51
N ASP A 199 3.19 -11.21 7.56
CA ASP A 199 3.37 -12.66 7.45
C ASP A 199 4.77 -13.01 6.89
N HIS A 200 5.26 -12.23 5.91
CA HIS A 200 6.56 -12.43 5.25
C HIS A 200 7.30 -11.08 5.06
N PRO A 201 8.01 -10.59 6.08
CA PRO A 201 8.74 -9.34 5.97
C PRO A 201 9.92 -9.46 4.97
N LEU A 202 9.69 -9.04 3.73
CA LEU A 202 10.68 -9.03 2.63
C LEU A 202 11.80 -7.99 2.82
N CYS A 203 11.55 -6.99 3.65
CA CYS A 203 12.50 -5.98 4.13
C CYS A 203 12.13 -5.75 5.60
N GLN A 204 13.00 -5.13 6.40
CA GLN A 204 12.78 -4.79 7.82
C GLN A 204 11.59 -3.82 8.10
N LEU A 205 10.49 -3.90 7.35
CA LEU A 205 9.17 -3.34 7.65
C LEU A 205 8.65 -3.72 9.04
N ARG A 206 9.22 -4.77 9.66
CA ARG A 206 8.97 -5.13 11.06
C ARG A 206 9.15 -3.94 12.02
N LEU A 207 10.19 -3.11 11.85
CA LEU A 207 10.45 -1.97 12.75
C LEU A 207 9.44 -0.83 12.61
N VAL A 208 8.91 -0.59 11.40
CA VAL A 208 7.87 0.45 11.19
C VAL A 208 6.50 -0.06 11.60
N ALA A 209 6.21 -1.33 11.35
CA ALA A 209 4.97 -2.00 11.72
C ALA A 209 4.83 -2.15 13.24
N GLU A 210 5.90 -2.49 13.96
CA GLU A 210 5.91 -2.57 15.43
C GLU A 210 5.60 -1.21 16.07
N ASN A 211 6.14 -0.11 15.53
CA ASN A 211 5.84 1.25 16.01
C ASN A 211 4.39 1.70 15.71
N ALA A 212 3.83 1.32 14.55
CA ALA A 212 2.43 1.60 14.22
C ALA A 212 1.43 0.74 15.03
N VAL A 213 1.79 -0.50 15.35
CA VAL A 213 1.02 -1.39 16.23
C VAL A 213 1.11 -0.93 17.68
N HIS A 214 2.27 -0.43 18.14
CA HIS A 214 2.43 0.15 19.46
C HIS A 214 1.57 1.42 19.64
N LEU A 215 1.50 2.29 18.63
CA LEU A 215 0.58 3.44 18.61
C LEU A 215 -0.91 3.03 18.58
N ARG A 216 -1.28 1.92 17.91
CA ARG A 216 -2.64 1.35 17.97
C ARG A 216 -2.97 0.70 19.32
N ARG A 217 -1.97 0.12 20.01
CA ARG A 217 -2.11 -0.41 21.37
C ARG A 217 -2.28 0.72 22.39
N LEU A 218 -1.48 1.77 22.31
CA LEU A 218 -1.60 2.98 23.13
C LEU A 218 -2.94 3.69 22.90
N ARG A 219 -3.42 3.82 21.66
CA ARG A 219 -4.75 4.40 21.40
C ARG A 219 -5.89 3.60 22.02
N ARG A 220 -5.81 2.26 22.10
CA ARG A 220 -6.82 1.44 22.81
C ARG A 220 -6.77 1.61 24.33
N VAL A 221 -5.57 1.79 24.89
CA VAL A 221 -5.39 2.03 26.33
C VAL A 221 -5.90 3.43 26.71
N PHE A 222 -5.69 4.44 25.86
CA PHE A 222 -6.19 5.80 26.12
C PHE A 222 -7.70 6.00 25.83
N THR A 223 -8.36 5.11 25.09
CA THR A 223 -9.81 5.17 24.86
C THR A 223 -10.66 4.40 25.87
N SER A 224 -10.05 3.60 26.76
CA SER A 224 -10.80 2.85 27.79
C SER A 224 -11.02 3.61 29.11
N ASP A 225 -10.32 4.73 29.34
CA ASP A 225 -10.35 5.46 30.62
C ASP A 225 -11.10 6.81 30.58
N GLY A 226 -11.80 7.12 29.48
CA GLY A 226 -12.48 8.41 29.28
C GLY A 226 -14.01 8.40 29.36
N ALA A 227 -14.65 7.28 29.66
CA ALA A 227 -16.11 7.16 29.68
C ALA A 227 -16.64 6.42 30.93
N ARG A 228 -16.33 6.93 32.12
CA ARG A 228 -17.08 6.63 33.36
C ARG A 228 -17.19 7.87 34.24
N THR A 229 -18.00 8.83 33.79
CA THR A 229 -18.68 9.77 34.69
C THR A 229 -20.12 9.88 34.23
N GLY A 230 -20.96 9.05 34.81
CA GLY A 230 -22.40 9.04 34.62
C GLY A 230 -23.03 8.17 35.71
N SER A 231 -23.61 8.86 36.69
CA SER A 231 -24.62 8.40 37.65
C SER A 231 -24.37 7.13 38.46
N ALA A 232 -24.16 7.34 39.75
CA ALA A 232 -24.50 6.39 40.81
C ALA A 232 -25.98 5.95 40.72
N GLY A 233 -26.25 4.69 41.06
CA GLY A 233 -27.60 4.22 41.39
C GLY A 233 -27.82 2.71 41.30
N PHE A 234 -27.81 2.05 42.47
CA PHE A 234 -28.47 0.76 42.81
C PHE A 234 -27.90 -0.55 42.22
N ALA A 235 -27.19 -1.35 43.02
CA ALA A 235 -27.70 -2.52 43.79
C ALA A 235 -28.23 -3.62 42.85
N GLY A 236 -27.64 -4.80 42.67
CA GLY A 236 -26.88 -5.68 43.55
C GLY A 236 -27.56 -7.05 43.43
N ASP A 237 -26.90 -8.07 42.89
CA ASP A 237 -27.10 -9.45 43.37
C ASP A 237 -26.02 -10.41 42.86
N ASP A 238 -25.77 -11.35 43.75
CA ASP A 238 -24.74 -12.37 43.83
C ASP A 238 -25.00 -13.57 42.90
N ARG A 239 -23.90 -14.22 42.51
CA ARG A 239 -23.72 -15.66 42.26
C ARG A 239 -24.57 -16.37 41.19
N ILE A 240 -23.85 -17.18 40.38
CA ILE A 240 -24.03 -18.63 40.16
C ILE A 240 -23.58 -18.98 38.72
N ARG A 241 -22.41 -19.64 38.61
CA ARG A 241 -22.16 -20.65 37.57
C ARG A 241 -22.89 -21.93 37.99
N PRO A 242 -23.37 -22.75 37.05
CA PRO A 242 -22.73 -24.06 36.93
C PRO A 242 -22.63 -24.59 35.48
N GLY A 243 -21.67 -25.48 35.25
CA GLY A 243 -21.44 -26.21 34.00
C GLY A 243 -19.98 -26.22 33.59
#